data_AF-A0A1J5J5F5-F1
#
_entry.id   AF-A0A1J5J5F5-F1
#
_cell.length_a   1.000
_cell.length_b   1.000
_cell.length_c   1.000
_cell.angle_alpha   90.00
_cell.angle_beta   90.00
_cell.angle_gamma   90.00
#
_symmetry.space_group_name_H-M   'P 1'
#
loop_
_entity.id
_entity.type
_entity.pdbx_description
1 polymer ?
#
loop_
_entity_poly.entity_id
_entity_poly.type
_entity_poly.pdbx_seq_one_letter_code
_entity_poly.pdbx_strand_id
1 'polypeptide(L)'
;MRSARLRFALESGAFALPATGSIVVYRPVADDDLSPLPKDRVVVATGFRPDHDAFAALGYRVAVGGGTGHAAALVCLPRAKLAAHAVLAEAAAAVVPGGLVLVDGQKTDGVDAVYRDLRGRVAISAPVVKAHGRIFGFAAGPGLADWAARPTLIEGGFQTLPGVFSADAPDRGSVLLAAALPERLPGRVIDLGAGWGFLARAVLARSGVVALDLVEAEAAALDCARVNIPDPRARFHWADATTFQPD
;
A
#
# COMPACT_ATOMS: atom_id res chain seq x y z
N MET A 1 0.95 -9.60 -18.54
CA MET A 1 1.38 -9.45 -17.14
C MET A 1 2.34 -8.26 -17.04
N ARG A 2 2.49 -7.68 -15.85
CA ARG A 2 3.34 -6.50 -15.59
C ARG A 2 4.81 -6.74 -15.98
N SER A 3 5.36 -7.89 -15.61
CA SER A 3 6.75 -8.30 -15.92
C SER A 3 7.09 -8.24 -17.42
N ALA A 4 6.19 -8.70 -18.29
CA ALA A 4 6.39 -8.65 -19.74
C ALA A 4 6.50 -7.22 -20.29
N ARG A 5 5.85 -6.25 -19.64
CA ARG A 5 5.93 -4.83 -20.01
C ARG A 5 7.21 -4.19 -19.49
N LEU A 6 7.56 -4.44 -18.22
CA LEU A 6 8.83 -3.97 -17.64
C LEU A 6 10.03 -4.49 -18.44
N ARG A 7 10.08 -5.80 -18.71
CA ARG A 7 11.15 -6.44 -19.49
C ARG A 7 11.30 -5.79 -20.86
N PHE A 8 10.21 -5.67 -21.61
CA PHE A 8 10.22 -5.04 -22.93
C PHE A 8 10.69 -3.57 -22.86
N ALA A 9 10.29 -2.82 -21.84
CA ALA A 9 10.68 -1.42 -21.71
C ALA A 9 12.18 -1.24 -21.39
N LEU A 10 12.79 -2.19 -20.68
CA LEU A 10 14.23 -2.22 -20.41
C LEU A 10 15.02 -2.72 -21.63
N GLU A 11 14.61 -3.83 -22.25
CA GLU A 11 15.30 -4.44 -23.40
C GLU A 11 15.26 -3.56 -24.66
N SER A 12 14.17 -2.82 -24.88
CA SER A 12 14.04 -1.88 -25.99
C SER A 12 14.84 -0.58 -25.80
N GLY A 13 15.43 -0.37 -24.62
CA GLY A 13 16.10 0.88 -24.27
C GLY A 13 15.15 2.06 -24.06
N ALA A 14 13.84 1.81 -23.93
CA ALA A 14 12.87 2.87 -23.60
C ALA A 14 13.17 3.48 -22.23
N PHE A 15 13.74 2.70 -21.31
CA PHE A 15 14.29 3.17 -20.04
C PHE A 15 15.64 2.50 -19.76
N ALA A 16 16.57 3.27 -19.21
CA ALA A 16 17.82 2.76 -18.68
C ALA A 16 17.79 2.84 -17.14
N LEU A 17 18.03 1.70 -16.48
CA LEU A 17 18.22 1.69 -15.03
C LEU A 17 19.57 2.35 -14.69
N PRO A 18 19.68 3.04 -13.54
CA PRO A 18 20.96 3.54 -13.07
C PRO A 18 21.95 2.38 -12.89
N ALA A 19 23.24 2.62 -13.18
CA ALA A 19 24.28 1.59 -13.09
C ALA A 19 24.50 1.07 -11.66
N THR A 20 24.31 1.94 -10.66
CA THR A 20 24.54 1.65 -9.24
C THR A 20 23.38 2.15 -8.38
N GLY A 21 23.41 1.80 -7.09
CA GLY A 21 22.41 2.20 -6.11
C GLY A 21 21.14 1.34 -6.11
N SER A 22 20.41 1.37 -5.01
CA SER A 22 19.22 0.54 -4.82
C SER A 22 18.01 1.02 -5.64
N ILE A 23 17.11 0.09 -5.95
CA ILE A 23 15.86 0.31 -6.68
C ILE A 23 14.72 -0.08 -5.74
N VAL A 24 13.84 0.85 -5.39
CA VAL A 24 12.66 0.53 -4.58
C VAL A 24 11.48 0.16 -5.48
N VAL A 25 10.80 -0.94 -5.18
CA VAL A 25 9.63 -1.42 -5.91
C VAL A 25 8.43 -1.33 -4.98
N TYR A 26 7.54 -0.39 -5.24
CA TYR A 26 6.36 -0.13 -4.42
C TYR A 26 5.19 -1.00 -4.84
N ARG A 27 4.56 -1.65 -3.86
CA ARG A 27 3.32 -2.43 -3.98
C ARG A 27 3.30 -3.47 -5.12
N PRO A 28 4.38 -4.24 -5.34
CA PRO A 28 4.23 -5.44 -6.16
C PRO A 28 3.30 -6.42 -5.44
N VAL A 29 2.53 -7.20 -6.20
CA VAL A 29 1.76 -8.32 -5.64
C VAL A 29 2.56 -9.61 -5.74
N ALA A 30 2.30 -10.60 -4.90
CA ALA A 30 3.10 -11.83 -4.81
C ALA A 30 3.34 -12.55 -6.16
N ASP A 31 2.41 -12.42 -7.12
CA ASP A 31 2.52 -13.01 -8.47
C ASP A 31 3.34 -12.15 -9.47
N ASP A 32 3.83 -10.98 -9.08
CA ASP A 32 4.67 -10.14 -9.92
C ASP A 32 6.09 -10.70 -10.04
N ASP A 33 6.53 -10.90 -11.28
CA ASP A 33 7.92 -11.26 -11.60
C ASP A 33 8.81 -10.00 -11.68
N LEU A 34 9.70 -9.86 -10.69
CA LEU A 34 10.70 -8.79 -10.59
C LEU A 34 12.09 -9.18 -11.14
N SER A 35 12.24 -10.37 -11.75
CA SER A 35 13.51 -10.82 -12.34
C SER A 35 14.10 -9.92 -13.44
N PRO A 36 13.34 -9.03 -14.13
CA PRO A 36 13.95 -8.04 -15.01
C PRO A 36 14.82 -7.00 -14.27
N LEU A 37 14.76 -6.92 -12.94
CA LEU A 37 15.56 -6.02 -12.12
C LEU A 37 16.73 -6.78 -11.44
N PRO A 38 17.87 -6.10 -11.18
CA PRO A 38 18.98 -6.70 -10.44
C PRO A 38 18.59 -6.93 -8.97
N LYS A 39 18.30 -8.19 -8.62
CA LYS A 39 17.70 -8.59 -7.33
C LYS A 39 18.41 -8.04 -6.09
N ASP A 40 19.74 -8.04 -6.08
CA ASP A 40 20.57 -7.53 -4.99
C ASP A 40 20.33 -6.03 -4.71
N ARG A 41 19.95 -5.28 -5.75
CA ARG A 41 19.65 -3.84 -5.67
C ARG A 41 18.19 -3.55 -5.32
N VAL A 42 17.29 -4.52 -5.43
CA VAL A 42 15.85 -4.32 -5.21
C VAL A 42 15.52 -4.27 -3.71
N VAL A 43 14.69 -3.28 -3.35
CA VAL A 43 13.94 -3.22 -2.09
C VAL A 43 12.45 -3.25 -2.43
N VAL A 44 11.73 -4.26 -1.97
CA VAL A 44 10.27 -4.34 -2.12
C VAL A 44 9.63 -3.56 -0.97
N ALA A 45 8.87 -2.51 -1.30
CA ALA A 45 8.13 -1.69 -0.35
C ALA A 45 6.64 -2.03 -0.43
N THR A 46 6.13 -2.78 0.55
CA THR A 46 4.71 -3.16 0.64
C THR A 46 4.26 -3.28 2.10
N GLY A 47 3.14 -2.63 2.41
CA GLY A 47 2.48 -2.74 3.72
C GLY A 47 1.53 -3.93 3.85
N PHE A 48 1.26 -4.65 2.75
CA PHE A 48 0.38 -5.82 2.77
C PHE A 48 1.17 -7.08 3.15
N ARG A 49 0.86 -7.65 4.32
CA ARG A 49 1.63 -8.73 4.95
C ARG A 49 1.84 -9.96 4.05
N PRO A 50 0.81 -10.50 3.34
CA PRO A 50 1.03 -11.62 2.43
C PRO A 50 2.06 -11.34 1.33
N ASP A 51 2.00 -10.16 0.69
CA ASP A 51 2.97 -9.79 -0.35
C ASP A 51 4.37 -9.59 0.26
N HIS A 52 4.44 -8.95 1.43
CA HIS A 52 5.69 -8.77 2.16
C HIS A 52 6.38 -10.11 2.43
N ASP A 53 5.65 -11.08 2.98
CA ASP A 53 6.18 -12.39 3.34
C ASP A 53 6.53 -13.22 2.09
N ALA A 54 5.74 -13.12 1.02
CA ALA A 54 6.03 -13.78 -0.26
C ALA A 54 7.36 -13.30 -0.87
N PHE A 55 7.59 -11.98 -0.95
CA PHE A 55 8.85 -11.44 -1.47
C PHE A 55 10.03 -11.70 -0.53
N ALA A 56 9.82 -11.72 0.78
CA ALA A 56 10.84 -12.10 1.75
C ALA A 56 11.28 -13.56 1.55
N ALA A 57 10.32 -14.48 1.37
CA ALA A 57 10.60 -15.89 1.09
C ALA A 57 11.34 -16.09 -0.24
N LEU A 58 11.09 -15.23 -1.23
CA LEU A 58 11.85 -15.18 -2.48
C LEU A 58 13.26 -14.57 -2.30
N GLY A 59 13.63 -14.09 -1.11
CA GLY A 59 14.94 -13.55 -0.78
C GLY A 59 15.17 -12.11 -1.24
N TYR A 60 14.11 -11.31 -1.43
CA TYR A 60 14.24 -9.87 -1.62
C TYR A 60 14.42 -9.16 -0.27
N ARG A 61 15.08 -7.99 -0.30
CA ARG A 61 14.98 -7.05 0.83
C ARG A 61 13.56 -6.46 0.81
N VAL A 62 12.86 -6.55 1.93
CA VAL A 62 11.47 -6.08 2.07
C VAL A 62 11.37 -5.00 3.14
N ALA A 63 10.44 -4.07 2.95
CA ALA A 63 10.12 -3.00 3.89
C ALA A 63 8.63 -2.63 3.76
N VAL A 64 8.05 -2.05 4.82
CA VAL A 64 6.67 -1.53 4.80
C VAL A 64 6.56 -0.26 3.96
N GLY A 65 7.50 0.68 4.17
CA GLY A 65 7.63 1.93 3.41
C GLY A 65 8.89 1.96 2.56
N GLY A 66 8.97 2.91 1.65
CA GLY A 66 10.02 2.95 0.64
C GLY A 66 11.33 3.61 1.05
N GLY A 67 11.46 4.13 2.28
CA GLY A 67 12.73 4.71 2.75
C GLY A 67 13.20 5.93 1.95
N THR A 68 14.51 6.16 1.89
CA THR A 68 15.13 7.28 1.16
C THR A 68 16.49 6.88 0.57
N GLY A 69 16.97 7.66 -0.41
CA GLY A 69 18.30 7.48 -1.00
C GLY A 69 18.37 6.44 -2.11
N HIS A 70 17.22 6.05 -2.69
CA HIS A 70 17.18 5.11 -3.81
C HIS A 70 17.63 5.78 -5.12
N ALA A 71 18.30 5.03 -5.99
CA ALA A 71 18.72 5.53 -7.31
C ALA A 71 17.56 5.55 -8.31
N ALA A 72 16.58 4.65 -8.13
CA ALA A 72 15.36 4.60 -8.91
C ALA A 72 14.21 3.98 -8.13
N ALA A 73 12.99 4.16 -8.62
CA ALA A 73 11.79 3.51 -8.12
C ALA A 73 10.97 2.88 -9.26
N LEU A 74 10.26 1.80 -8.95
CA LEU A 74 9.16 1.26 -9.75
C LEU A 74 7.89 1.27 -8.90
N VAL A 75 6.88 2.01 -9.33
CA VAL A 75 5.58 2.09 -8.67
C VAL A 75 4.59 1.19 -9.39
N CYS A 76 4.21 0.10 -8.74
CA CYS A 76 3.08 -0.73 -9.15
C CYS A 76 1.78 -0.06 -8.70
N LEU A 77 1.04 0.52 -9.64
CA LEU A 77 -0.10 1.36 -9.30
C LEU A 77 -1.20 0.57 -8.57
N PRO A 78 -1.67 1.06 -7.40
CA PRO A 78 -2.92 0.58 -6.82
C PRO A 78 -4.11 1.13 -7.60
N ARG A 79 -5.27 0.46 -7.48
CA ARG A 79 -6.51 0.86 -8.16
C ARG A 79 -7.10 2.18 -7.66
N ALA A 80 -6.93 2.46 -6.36
CA ALA A 80 -7.49 3.65 -5.73
C ALA A 80 -6.66 4.88 -6.09
N LYS A 81 -7.29 5.91 -6.68
CA LYS A 81 -6.61 7.10 -7.19
C LYS A 81 -5.78 7.84 -6.13
N LEU A 82 -6.36 8.09 -4.95
CA LEU A 82 -5.64 8.78 -3.86
C LEU A 82 -4.48 7.94 -3.31
N ALA A 83 -4.61 6.61 -3.29
CA ALA A 83 -3.52 5.71 -2.92
C ALA A 83 -2.39 5.75 -3.96
N ALA A 84 -2.74 5.82 -5.26
CA ALA A 84 -1.78 5.97 -6.34
C ALA A 84 -1.03 7.30 -6.23
N HIS A 85 -1.73 8.40 -5.93
CA HIS A 85 -1.12 9.70 -5.67
C HIS A 85 -0.14 9.65 -4.48
N ALA A 86 -0.57 9.06 -3.36
CA ALA A 86 0.27 8.91 -2.16
C ALA A 86 1.57 8.15 -2.43
N VAL A 87 1.50 6.99 -3.08
CA VAL A 87 2.70 6.17 -3.36
C VAL A 87 3.63 6.84 -4.39
N LEU A 88 3.08 7.63 -5.33
CA LEU A 88 3.89 8.40 -6.28
C LEU A 88 4.63 9.54 -5.58
N ALA A 89 3.98 10.22 -4.63
CA ALA A 89 4.61 11.24 -3.81
C ALA A 89 5.74 10.66 -2.95
N GLU A 90 5.49 9.51 -2.33
CA GLU A 90 6.50 8.78 -1.55
C GLU A 90 7.68 8.36 -2.42
N ALA A 91 7.43 7.75 -3.59
CA ALA A 91 8.47 7.32 -4.52
C ALA A 91 9.32 8.49 -5.02
N ALA A 92 8.70 9.64 -5.33
CA ALA A 92 9.42 10.84 -5.75
C ALA A 92 10.30 11.43 -4.63
N ALA A 93 9.91 11.25 -3.36
CA ALA A 93 10.70 11.69 -2.21
C ALA A 93 11.79 10.68 -1.81
N ALA A 94 11.56 9.39 -2.04
CA ALA A 94 12.48 8.31 -1.68
C ALA A 94 13.68 8.20 -2.65
N VAL A 95 13.49 8.61 -3.90
CA VAL A 95 14.52 8.58 -4.95
C VAL A 95 15.36 9.85 -4.90
N VAL A 96 16.68 9.71 -5.10
CA VAL A 96 17.61 10.85 -5.18
C VAL A 96 17.16 11.85 -6.25
N PRO A 97 17.37 13.17 -6.05
CA PRO A 97 16.95 14.18 -7.03
C PRO A 97 17.44 13.87 -8.45
N GLY A 98 16.53 13.91 -9.42
CA GLY A 98 16.79 13.57 -10.82
C GLY A 98 16.78 12.06 -11.13
N GLY A 99 16.71 11.18 -10.14
CA GLY A 99 16.65 9.73 -10.31
C GLY A 99 15.36 9.27 -10.99
N LEU A 100 15.36 8.05 -11.55
CA LEU A 100 14.25 7.54 -12.35
C LEU A 100 13.11 7.02 -11.47
N VAL A 101 11.89 7.52 -11.66
CA VAL A 101 10.66 6.91 -11.12
C VAL A 101 9.85 6.34 -12.27
N LEU A 102 9.77 5.01 -12.34
CA LEU A 102 8.91 4.28 -13.26
C LEU A 102 7.54 4.08 -12.63
N VAL A 103 6.49 4.27 -13.43
CA VAL A 103 5.10 4.06 -13.06
C VAL A 103 4.53 2.99 -13.96
N ASP A 104 4.05 1.90 -13.35
CA ASP A 104 3.51 0.75 -14.05
C ASP A 104 2.10 0.41 -13.53
N GLY A 105 1.12 0.36 -14.42
CA GLY A 105 -0.24 -0.04 -14.06
C GLY A 105 -1.05 -0.61 -15.21
N GLN A 106 -2.11 -1.34 -14.88
CA GLN A 106 -3.09 -1.79 -15.86
C GLN A 106 -4.13 -0.71 -16.14
N LYS A 107 -4.83 -0.81 -17.28
CA LYS A 107 -5.99 0.05 -17.56
C LYS A 107 -7.06 -0.06 -16.46
N THR A 108 -7.27 -1.26 -15.93
CA THR A 108 -8.19 -1.54 -14.81
C THR A 108 -7.76 -0.90 -13.50
N ASP A 109 -6.48 -0.53 -13.36
CA ASP A 109 -5.94 0.12 -12.17
C ASP A 109 -5.92 1.66 -12.32
N GLY A 110 -6.50 2.20 -13.39
CA GLY A 110 -6.61 3.64 -13.60
C GLY A 110 -5.33 4.32 -14.11
N VAL A 111 -4.39 3.57 -14.69
CA VAL A 111 -3.09 4.10 -15.18
C VAL A 111 -3.25 5.28 -16.15
N ASP A 112 -4.30 5.31 -16.96
CA ASP A 112 -4.56 6.41 -17.90
C ASP A 112 -4.93 7.71 -17.18
N ALA A 113 -5.66 7.64 -16.06
CA ALA A 113 -5.97 8.80 -15.25
C ALA A 113 -4.72 9.34 -14.55
N VAL A 114 -3.94 8.45 -13.92
CA VAL A 114 -2.67 8.79 -13.27
C VAL A 114 -1.67 9.41 -14.25
N TYR A 115 -1.56 8.86 -15.46
CA TYR A 115 -0.72 9.42 -16.53
C TYR A 115 -1.09 10.86 -16.88
N ARG A 116 -2.39 11.16 -17.01
CA ARG A 116 -2.87 12.54 -17.29
C ARG A 116 -2.57 13.48 -16.13
N ASP A 117 -2.82 13.05 -14.90
CA ASP A 117 -2.56 13.85 -13.71
C ASP A 117 -1.06 14.18 -13.57
N LEU A 118 -0.17 13.19 -13.78
CA LEU A 118 1.29 13.38 -13.72
C LEU A 118 1.80 14.29 -14.85
N ARG A 119 1.29 14.13 -16.08
CA ARG A 119 1.68 14.98 -17.22
C ARG A 119 1.41 16.46 -16.96
N GLY A 120 0.40 16.79 -16.15
CA GLY A 120 0.10 18.17 -15.76
C GLY A 120 1.06 18.75 -14.72
N ARG A 121 1.98 17.96 -14.16
CA ARG A 121 2.83 18.33 -13.01
C ARG A 121 4.32 18.17 -13.26
N VAL A 122 4.71 17.13 -13.97
CA VAL A 122 6.12 16.82 -14.24
C VAL A 122 6.33 16.43 -15.70
N ALA A 123 7.55 16.60 -16.19
CA ALA A 123 7.94 16.05 -17.48
C ALA A 123 7.93 14.52 -17.42
N ILE A 124 7.15 13.89 -18.31
CA ILE A 124 7.01 12.43 -18.39
C ILE A 124 7.58 11.91 -19.71
N SER A 125 8.12 10.70 -19.69
CA SER A 125 8.62 10.01 -20.87
C SER A 125 7.50 9.65 -21.86
N ALA A 126 7.91 9.25 -23.06
CA ALA A 126 7.01 8.49 -23.93
C ALA A 126 6.57 7.19 -23.21
N PRO A 127 5.28 6.84 -23.24
CA PRO A 127 4.80 5.63 -22.59
C PRO A 127 5.03 4.39 -23.44
N VAL A 128 5.33 3.27 -22.79
CA VAL A 128 5.33 1.94 -23.40
C VAL A 128 4.02 1.24 -23.04
N VAL A 129 3.21 0.93 -24.06
CA VAL A 129 1.92 0.25 -23.89
C VAL A 129 2.07 -1.22 -24.27
N LYS A 130 1.81 -2.12 -23.31
CA LYS A 130 1.88 -3.57 -23.51
C LYS A 130 1.01 -4.30 -22.49
N ALA A 131 0.43 -5.42 -22.88
CA ALA A 131 -0.33 -6.32 -22.02
C ALA A 131 -1.47 -5.62 -21.23
N HIS A 132 -2.27 -4.80 -21.92
CA HIS A 132 -3.40 -4.03 -21.36
C HIS A 132 -3.04 -3.01 -20.26
N GLY A 133 -1.77 -2.67 -20.14
CA GLY A 133 -1.30 -1.61 -19.25
C GLY A 133 -0.26 -0.72 -19.90
N ARG A 134 0.28 0.18 -19.10
CA ARG A 134 1.24 1.20 -19.52
C ARG A 134 2.35 1.32 -18.48
N ILE A 135 3.56 1.53 -18.97
CA ILE A 135 4.71 1.95 -18.16
C ILE A 135 5.27 3.26 -18.73
N PHE A 136 5.62 4.18 -17.85
CA PHE A 136 6.21 5.47 -18.20
C PHE A 136 7.10 5.94 -17.05
N GLY A 137 8.00 6.88 -17.32
CA GLY A 137 8.96 7.37 -16.33
C GLY A 137 8.92 8.88 -16.18
N PHE A 138 9.36 9.34 -15.01
CA PHE A 138 9.68 10.74 -14.75
C PHE A 138 10.91 10.83 -13.84
N ALA A 139 11.54 12.02 -13.80
CA ALA A 139 12.65 12.27 -12.89
C ALA A 139 12.13 12.69 -11.51
N ALA A 140 12.65 12.08 -10.45
CA ALA A 140 12.35 12.43 -9.07
C ALA A 140 12.69 13.90 -8.81
N GLY A 141 11.78 14.62 -8.17
CA GLY A 141 11.91 16.05 -7.95
C GLY A 141 10.66 16.65 -7.28
N PRO A 142 10.65 17.98 -7.06
CA PRO A 142 9.49 18.65 -6.50
C PRO A 142 8.28 18.57 -7.43
N GLY A 143 7.06 18.69 -6.88
CA GLY A 143 5.82 18.79 -7.66
C GLY A 143 4.72 17.80 -7.27
N LEU A 144 5.03 16.80 -6.44
CA LEU A 144 4.08 15.79 -5.95
C LEU A 144 3.88 15.83 -4.42
N ALA A 145 4.44 16.80 -3.70
CA ALA A 145 4.38 16.83 -2.23
C ALA A 145 2.94 16.97 -1.67
N ASP A 146 2.05 17.62 -2.41
CA ASP A 146 0.63 17.75 -2.07
C ASP A 146 -0.16 16.44 -2.27
N TRP A 147 0.40 15.47 -2.98
CA TRP A 147 -0.17 14.13 -3.14
C TRP A 147 0.17 13.18 -2.00
N ALA A 148 1.08 13.56 -1.10
CA ALA A 148 1.46 12.73 0.04
C ALA A 148 0.23 12.34 0.87
N ALA A 149 0.21 11.09 1.35
CA ALA A 149 -0.85 10.62 2.23
C ALA A 149 -0.95 11.52 3.47
N ARG A 150 -2.17 11.95 3.80
CA ARG A 150 -2.48 12.73 4.99
C ARG A 150 -3.59 12.02 5.76
N PRO A 151 -3.46 11.90 7.09
CA PRO A 151 -4.55 11.38 7.90
C PRO A 151 -5.79 12.26 7.77
N THR A 152 -6.95 11.64 7.63
CA THR A 152 -8.25 12.31 7.55
C THR A 152 -9.10 11.87 8.72
N LEU A 153 -9.72 12.83 9.41
CA LEU A 153 -10.73 12.54 10.41
C LEU A 153 -12.10 12.42 9.74
N ILE A 154 -12.78 11.30 9.95
CA ILE A 154 -14.13 11.02 9.44
C ILE A 154 -15.15 10.97 10.59
N GLU A 155 -16.43 10.78 10.23
CA GLU A 155 -17.53 10.69 11.19
C GLU A 155 -17.25 9.65 12.30
N GLY A 156 -17.68 9.97 13.52
CA GLY A 156 -17.42 9.13 14.69
C GLY A 156 -16.02 9.29 15.28
N GLY A 157 -15.21 10.24 14.79
CA GLY A 157 -13.88 10.51 15.33
C GLY A 157 -12.87 9.42 15.00
N PHE A 158 -13.01 8.81 13.81
CA PHE A 158 -12.02 7.86 13.28
C PHE A 158 -11.06 8.59 12.36
N GLN A 159 -9.78 8.26 12.46
CA GLN A 159 -8.74 8.66 11.54
C GLN A 159 -8.53 7.56 10.50
N THR A 160 -8.45 7.94 9.23
CA THR A 160 -8.15 7.04 8.10
C THR A 160 -7.02 7.61 7.23
N LEU A 161 -6.55 6.82 6.27
CA LEU A 161 -5.52 7.21 5.30
C LEU A 161 -5.93 6.85 3.87
N PRO A 162 -5.46 7.57 2.84
CA PRO A 162 -5.68 7.18 1.45
C PRO A 162 -5.28 5.71 1.18
N GLY A 163 -6.21 4.94 0.62
CA GLY A 163 -5.97 3.56 0.22
C GLY A 163 -6.32 2.50 1.25
N VAL A 164 -6.68 2.87 2.49
CA VAL A 164 -7.30 1.91 3.43
C VAL A 164 -8.74 1.62 3.00
N PHE A 165 -9.26 0.43 3.33
CA PHE A 165 -10.63 0.05 3.00
C PHE A 165 -11.65 0.98 3.68
N SER A 166 -12.67 1.41 2.94
CA SER A 166 -13.74 2.29 3.41
C SER A 166 -13.20 3.55 4.12
N ALA A 167 -12.23 4.23 3.52
CA ALA A 167 -11.54 5.36 4.14
C ALA A 167 -12.43 6.58 4.42
N ASP A 168 -13.52 6.75 3.67
CA ASP A 168 -14.37 7.95 3.75
C ASP A 168 -15.51 7.82 4.79
N ALA A 169 -15.94 6.60 5.08
CA ALA A 169 -17.05 6.31 5.98
C ALA A 169 -17.05 4.83 6.42
N PRO A 170 -17.67 4.46 7.55
CA PRO A 170 -17.91 3.06 7.88
C PRO A 170 -18.58 2.29 6.75
N ASP A 171 -18.08 1.09 6.45
CA ASP A 171 -18.72 0.19 5.49
C ASP A 171 -20.10 -0.25 5.98
N ARG A 172 -21.07 -0.34 5.06
CA ARG A 172 -22.46 -0.69 5.39
C ARG A 172 -22.58 -2.08 6.02
N GLY A 173 -21.78 -3.04 5.56
CA GLY A 173 -21.73 -4.37 6.14
C GLY A 173 -21.17 -4.35 7.57
N SER A 174 -20.12 -3.55 7.79
CA SER A 174 -19.54 -3.34 9.13
C SER A 174 -20.54 -2.71 10.09
N VAL A 175 -21.31 -1.70 9.65
CA VAL A 175 -22.38 -1.08 10.45
C VAL A 175 -23.47 -2.09 10.82
N LEU A 176 -23.91 -2.89 9.85
CA LEU A 176 -24.92 -3.93 10.09
C LEU A 176 -24.42 -4.98 11.08
N LEU A 177 -23.18 -5.43 10.92
CA LEU A 177 -22.57 -6.40 11.83
C LEU A 177 -22.46 -5.83 13.25
N ALA A 178 -21.97 -4.59 13.41
CA ALA A 178 -21.86 -3.93 14.70
C ALA A 178 -23.21 -3.83 15.43
N ALA A 179 -24.30 -3.55 14.69
CA ALA A 179 -25.65 -3.50 15.23
C ALA A 179 -26.20 -4.88 15.64
N ALA A 180 -25.78 -5.95 14.95
CA ALA A 180 -26.20 -7.32 15.23
C ALA A 180 -25.42 -7.99 16.38
N LEU A 181 -24.29 -7.41 16.83
CA LEU A 181 -23.52 -7.95 17.95
C LEU A 181 -24.37 -7.97 19.24
N PRO A 182 -24.34 -9.08 20.01
CA PRO A 182 -25.04 -9.14 21.29
C PRO A 182 -24.45 -8.14 22.29
N GLU A 183 -25.27 -7.71 23.26
CA GLU A 183 -24.84 -6.79 24.32
C GLU A 183 -23.69 -7.34 25.17
N ARG A 184 -23.61 -8.67 25.30
CA ARG A 184 -22.55 -9.39 25.99
C ARG A 184 -21.81 -10.30 25.02
N LEU A 185 -20.51 -10.09 24.92
CA LEU A 185 -19.58 -10.95 24.17
C LEU A 185 -18.74 -11.81 25.11
N PRO A 186 -18.11 -12.89 24.59
CA PRO A 186 -17.12 -13.65 25.33
C PRO A 186 -15.93 -12.79 25.78
N GLY A 187 -15.16 -13.32 26.74
CA GLY A 187 -13.99 -12.65 27.29
C GLY A 187 -12.93 -12.25 26.26
N ARG A 188 -12.59 -13.18 25.37
CA ARG A 188 -11.57 -12.98 24.34
C ARG A 188 -12.25 -12.96 22.98
N VAL A 189 -11.98 -11.93 22.21
CA VAL A 189 -12.55 -11.71 20.88
C VAL A 189 -11.42 -11.42 19.89
N ILE A 190 -11.63 -11.75 18.62
CA ILE A 190 -10.72 -11.44 17.53
C ILE A 190 -11.48 -10.72 16.40
N ASP A 191 -10.87 -9.68 15.86
CA ASP A 191 -11.32 -8.92 14.68
C ASP A 191 -10.37 -9.23 13.51
N LEU A 192 -10.84 -9.98 12.53
CA LEU A 192 -10.05 -10.45 11.38
C LEU A 192 -10.30 -9.53 10.19
N GLY A 193 -9.24 -8.87 9.70
CA GLY A 193 -9.38 -7.77 8.74
C GLY A 193 -9.89 -6.51 9.44
N ALA A 194 -9.25 -6.17 10.57
CA ALA A 194 -9.71 -5.11 11.48
C ALA A 194 -9.77 -3.72 10.83
N GLY A 195 -9.11 -3.52 9.69
CA GLY A 195 -9.06 -2.26 8.97
C GLY A 195 -8.55 -1.13 9.88
N TRP A 196 -9.24 0.00 9.85
CA TRP A 196 -8.96 1.14 10.74
C TRP A 196 -9.66 1.04 12.10
N GLY A 197 -10.24 -0.11 12.47
CA GLY A 197 -10.74 -0.40 13.82
C GLY A 197 -12.22 -0.08 14.07
N PHE A 198 -13.05 0.05 13.03
CA PHE A 198 -14.48 0.33 13.21
C PHE A 198 -15.19 -0.72 14.09
N LEU A 199 -15.07 -1.99 13.72
CA LEU A 199 -15.71 -3.10 14.43
C LEU A 199 -15.10 -3.30 15.80
N ALA A 200 -13.78 -3.16 15.92
CA ALA A 200 -13.09 -3.17 17.21
C ALA A 200 -13.70 -2.20 18.23
N ARG A 201 -14.03 -0.96 17.82
CA ARG A 201 -14.68 0.00 18.73
C ARG A 201 -16.06 -0.49 19.19
N ALA A 202 -16.85 -1.06 18.28
CA ALA A 202 -18.17 -1.61 18.60
C ALA A 202 -18.08 -2.84 19.51
N VAL A 203 -17.08 -3.72 19.31
CA VAL A 203 -16.82 -4.90 20.14
C VAL A 203 -16.40 -4.49 21.56
N LEU A 204 -15.49 -3.52 21.68
CA LEU A 204 -14.99 -3.05 22.99
C LEU A 204 -16.08 -2.36 23.84
N ALA A 205 -17.13 -1.84 23.20
CA ALA A 205 -18.30 -1.30 23.90
C ALA A 205 -19.21 -2.40 24.50
N ARG A 206 -19.02 -3.67 24.14
CA ARG A 206 -19.83 -4.78 24.66
C ARG A 206 -19.33 -5.24 26.02
N SER A 207 -20.28 -5.65 26.87
CA SER A 207 -19.96 -6.23 28.16
C SER A 207 -19.29 -7.60 27.99
N GLY A 208 -18.45 -7.99 28.93
CA GLY A 208 -17.76 -9.29 28.92
C GLY A 208 -16.40 -9.30 28.21
N VAL A 209 -16.13 -8.38 27.27
CA VAL A 209 -14.84 -8.32 26.57
C VAL A 209 -13.72 -7.89 27.51
N VAL A 210 -12.76 -8.79 27.73
CA VAL A 210 -11.54 -8.57 28.52
C VAL A 210 -10.29 -8.44 27.65
N ALA A 211 -10.30 -8.97 26.42
CA ALA A 211 -9.22 -8.81 25.45
C ALA A 211 -9.78 -8.85 24.01
N LEU A 212 -9.21 -8.02 23.14
CA LEU A 212 -9.52 -7.99 21.72
C LEU A 212 -8.22 -8.01 20.90
N ASP A 213 -8.06 -9.04 20.06
CA ASP A 213 -7.00 -9.13 19.07
C ASP A 213 -7.50 -8.54 17.73
N LEU A 214 -6.82 -7.52 17.20
CA LEU A 214 -7.07 -6.93 15.89
C LEU A 214 -6.00 -7.45 14.93
N VAL A 215 -6.41 -8.26 13.96
CA VAL A 215 -5.52 -8.80 12.92
C VAL A 215 -5.79 -8.08 11.62
N GLU A 216 -4.76 -7.42 11.08
CA GLU A 216 -4.85 -6.69 9.82
C GLU A 216 -3.60 -6.92 8.98
N ALA A 217 -3.80 -7.15 7.69
CA ALA A 217 -2.72 -7.42 6.75
C ALA A 217 -2.12 -6.13 6.17
N GLU A 218 -2.89 -5.05 6.05
CA GLU A 218 -2.42 -3.75 5.58
C GLU A 218 -1.90 -2.88 6.75
N ALA A 219 -0.58 -2.67 6.79
CA ALA A 219 0.09 -1.93 7.85
C ALA A 219 -0.51 -0.53 8.08
N ALA A 220 -0.82 0.20 6.99
CA ALA A 220 -1.40 1.55 7.09
C ALA A 220 -2.80 1.55 7.72
N ALA A 221 -3.59 0.50 7.48
CA ALA A 221 -4.90 0.35 8.11
C ALA A 221 -4.75 0.04 9.61
N LEU A 222 -3.83 -0.86 9.97
CA LEU A 222 -3.54 -1.18 11.37
C LEU A 222 -2.99 0.02 12.15
N ASP A 223 -2.18 0.87 11.53
CA ASP A 223 -1.72 2.13 12.13
C ASP A 223 -2.88 3.09 12.41
N CYS A 224 -3.86 3.16 11.50
CA CYS A 224 -5.11 3.89 11.75
C CYS A 224 -5.88 3.27 12.92
N ALA A 225 -5.97 1.94 13.01
CA ALA A 225 -6.62 1.25 14.13
C ALA A 225 -5.96 1.56 15.48
N ARG A 226 -4.62 1.63 15.55
CA ARG A 226 -3.88 2.01 16.77
C ARG A 226 -4.24 3.40 17.27
N VAL A 227 -4.42 4.35 16.35
CA VAL A 227 -4.87 5.71 16.69
C VAL A 227 -6.33 5.71 17.15
N ASN A 228 -7.17 4.96 16.45
CA ASN A 228 -8.62 4.95 16.65
C ASN A 228 -9.09 4.19 17.90
N ILE A 229 -8.27 3.26 18.40
CA ILE A 229 -8.61 2.33 19.47
C ILE A 229 -7.54 2.44 20.58
N PRO A 230 -7.63 3.46 21.44
CA PRO A 230 -6.71 3.64 22.56
C PRO A 230 -7.02 2.71 23.76
N ASP A 231 -7.99 1.81 23.63
CA ASP A 231 -8.44 0.92 24.70
C ASP A 231 -7.34 -0.10 25.05
N PRO A 232 -6.91 -0.22 26.32
CA PRO A 232 -5.82 -1.11 26.72
C PRO A 232 -6.13 -2.61 26.55
N ARG A 233 -7.39 -2.98 26.29
CA ARG A 233 -7.77 -4.37 25.98
C ARG A 233 -7.43 -4.75 24.54
N ALA A 234 -7.14 -3.79 23.67
CA ALA A 234 -6.84 -4.00 22.26
C ALA A 234 -5.37 -4.41 22.04
N ARG A 235 -5.16 -5.43 21.21
CA ARG A 235 -3.85 -5.93 20.77
C ARG A 235 -3.80 -5.91 19.25
N PHE A 236 -2.72 -5.41 18.68
CA PHE A 236 -2.63 -5.10 17.25
C PHE A 236 -1.60 -5.98 16.55
N HIS A 237 -2.06 -6.76 15.58
CA HIS A 237 -1.26 -7.76 14.89
C HIS A 237 -1.20 -7.45 13.39
N TRP A 238 -0.01 -7.08 12.91
CA TRP A 238 0.24 -6.96 11.46
C TRP A 238 0.52 -8.35 10.91
N ALA A 239 -0.52 -9.04 10.47
CA ALA A 239 -0.45 -10.46 10.13
C ALA A 239 -1.44 -10.83 9.02
N ASP A 240 -1.15 -11.94 8.33
CA ASP A 240 -2.13 -12.60 7.47
C ASP A 240 -3.09 -13.41 8.35
N ALA A 241 -4.36 -13.02 8.35
CA ALA A 241 -5.41 -13.68 9.12
C ALA A 241 -5.57 -15.17 8.82
N THR A 242 -5.15 -15.63 7.62
CA THR A 242 -5.26 -17.06 7.22
C THR A 242 -4.19 -17.95 7.87
N THR A 243 -3.12 -17.35 8.38
CA THR A 243 -2.00 -18.06 9.02
C THR A 243 -1.73 -17.61 10.47
N PHE A 244 -2.37 -16.53 10.92
CA PHE A 244 -2.25 -16.02 12.28
C PHE A 244 -2.75 -17.03 13.32
N GLN A 245 -1.99 -17.17 14.40
CA GLN A 245 -2.36 -17.95 15.57
C GLN A 245 -2.34 -17.05 16.81
N PRO A 246 -3.45 -16.96 17.57
CA PRO A 246 -3.47 -16.21 18.82
C PRO A 246 -2.69 -16.93 19.92
N ASP A 247 -2.17 -16.15 20.88
CA ASP A 247 -1.51 -16.65 22.10
C ASP A 247 -2.48 -17.35 23.08
#